data_AF-A0A376THN6-F1
#
_entry.id   AF-A0A376THN6-F1
#
_cell.length_a   1.000
_cell.length_b   1.000
_cell.length_c   1.000
_cell.angle_alpha   90.00
_cell.angle_beta   90.00
_cell.angle_gamma   90.00
#
_symmetry.space_group_name_H-M   'P 1'
#
loop_
_entity.id
_entity.type
_entity.pdbx_description
1 polymer ?
#
loop_
_entity_poly.entity_id
_entity_poly.type
_entity_poly.pdbx_seq_one_letter_code
_entity_poly.pdbx_strand_id
1 'polypeptide(L)'
;MPGPHSFRQILSTNGRMPEVLLVPDMKLFAGNATPELAQRIANRLYTSLGDAAVGRFSDGEVSVQINENVRGGDIFIIQSTCAPTNDNLMELVVMVDALRRASAGRITAVIPYFGYARQDRRVRSARVPITAKVVADFLSSVGVDRVLTVDLHAEQIQGFFDVPVDNVFGSPILLEDMLQLNLDNPIVVSPDIGGVVRARAIAKLLNDTDMANHRQTSSACERFPGDAYHR
;
A
#
# COMPACT_ATOMS: atom_id res chain seq x y z
N MET A 1 -3.51 42.42 11.72
CA MET A 1 -3.12 41.10 11.23
C MET A 1 -3.88 40.06 12.05
N PRO A 2 -5.01 39.48 11.56
CA PRO A 2 -5.67 38.37 12.26
C PRO A 2 -5.16 37.01 11.73
N GLY A 3 -4.99 36.05 12.64
CA GLY A 3 -4.32 34.76 12.42
C GLY A 3 -5.17 33.64 11.82
N PRO A 4 -4.58 32.44 11.58
CA PRO A 4 -5.15 31.44 10.69
C PRO A 4 -5.76 30.26 11.46
N HIS A 5 -6.94 30.43 12.05
CA HIS A 5 -7.75 29.28 12.50
C HIS A 5 -9.24 29.59 12.34
N SER A 6 -9.82 29.17 11.21
CA SER A 6 -11.10 28.45 11.13
C SER A 6 -11.56 28.43 9.67
N PHE A 7 -11.44 27.28 9.01
CA PHE A 7 -12.14 27.05 7.76
C PHE A 7 -13.63 26.80 8.08
N ARG A 8 -14.47 27.81 7.89
CA ARG A 8 -15.92 27.65 7.76
C ARG A 8 -16.30 27.81 6.30
N GLN A 9 -16.43 26.70 5.59
CA GLN A 9 -17.07 26.67 4.29
C GLN A 9 -18.58 26.58 4.54
N ILE A 10 -19.31 27.65 4.19
CA ILE A 10 -20.77 27.73 4.33
C ILE A 10 -21.38 27.19 3.03
N LEU A 11 -21.92 25.98 3.05
CA LEU A 11 -22.87 25.51 2.04
C LEU A 11 -24.28 25.62 2.62
N SER A 12 -25.03 26.59 2.10
CA SER A 12 -26.45 26.80 2.39
C SER A 12 -27.28 25.87 1.53
N THR A 13 -27.94 24.87 2.13
CA THR A 13 -29.25 24.36 1.68
C THR A 13 -29.96 23.64 2.85
N ASN A 14 -31.17 24.11 3.16
CA ASN A 14 -32.24 23.44 3.91
C ASN A 14 -31.94 22.82 5.29
N GLY A 15 -32.09 23.63 6.35
CA GLY A 15 -32.87 23.27 7.55
C GLY A 15 -32.46 22.09 8.44
N ARG A 16 -31.41 21.34 8.12
CA ARG A 16 -30.76 20.40 9.04
C ARG A 16 -29.36 20.92 9.31
N MET A 17 -29.04 21.12 10.59
CA MET A 17 -27.66 21.36 11.03
C MET A 17 -26.79 20.28 10.38
N PRO A 18 -25.73 20.62 9.64
CA PRO A 18 -24.81 19.61 9.17
C PRO A 18 -24.25 18.91 10.40
N GLU A 19 -24.46 17.60 10.46
CA GLU A 19 -23.72 16.72 11.37
C GLU A 19 -22.25 17.03 11.11
N VAL A 20 -21.62 17.72 12.07
CA VAL A 20 -20.18 17.94 12.04
C VAL A 20 -19.61 16.54 12.19
N LEU A 21 -19.32 15.90 11.05
CA LEU A 21 -18.45 14.74 11.04
C LEU A 21 -17.20 15.25 11.74
N LEU A 22 -17.01 14.84 13.00
CA LEU A 22 -15.75 15.00 13.71
C LEU A 22 -14.76 14.21 12.87
N VAL A 23 -14.18 14.87 11.87
CA VAL A 23 -13.06 14.31 11.14
C VAL A 23 -12.01 14.08 12.22
N PRO A 24 -11.58 12.83 12.46
CA PRO A 24 -10.45 12.57 13.35
C PRO A 24 -9.32 13.51 12.96
N ASP A 25 -8.50 13.96 13.92
CA ASP A 25 -7.31 14.77 13.62
C ASP A 25 -6.33 13.92 12.81
N MET A 26 -6.57 13.88 11.49
CA MET A 26 -5.94 13.01 10.52
C MET A 26 -4.67 13.68 10.04
N LYS A 27 -3.54 12.99 10.21
CA LYS A 27 -2.23 13.50 9.78
C LYS A 27 -1.52 12.49 8.89
N LEU A 28 -0.89 12.98 7.84
CA LEU A 28 -0.17 12.17 6.87
C LEU A 28 1.32 12.44 7.01
N PHE A 29 2.13 11.42 7.29
CA PHE A 29 3.58 11.52 7.24
C PHE A 29 4.12 10.66 6.09
N ALA A 30 5.28 11.04 5.56
CA ALA A 30 5.96 10.29 4.52
C ALA A 30 7.38 9.94 4.97
N GLY A 31 7.83 8.73 4.64
CA GLY A 31 9.25 8.41 4.67
C GLY A 31 9.94 8.78 3.35
N ASN A 32 11.19 8.34 3.18
CA ASN A 32 11.98 8.71 2.00
C ASN A 32 11.74 7.84 0.75
N ALA A 33 11.00 6.73 0.86
CA ALA A 33 10.85 5.80 -0.25
C ALA A 33 9.93 6.33 -1.37
N THR A 34 8.82 6.98 -0.99
CA THR A 34 7.80 7.43 -1.95
C THR A 34 7.22 8.83 -1.62
N PRO A 35 8.06 9.88 -1.49
CA PRO A 35 7.60 11.22 -1.11
C PRO A 35 6.66 11.85 -2.16
N GLU A 36 6.91 11.62 -3.45
CA GLU A 36 6.05 12.14 -4.53
C GLU A 36 4.64 11.54 -4.45
N LEU A 37 4.53 10.23 -4.24
CA LEU A 37 3.25 9.55 -4.08
C LEU A 37 2.52 10.05 -2.83
N ALA A 38 3.23 10.20 -1.71
CA ALA A 38 2.65 10.73 -0.48
C ALA A 38 2.09 12.14 -0.68
N GLN A 39 2.81 13.02 -1.38
CA GLN A 39 2.31 14.35 -1.72
C GLN A 39 1.08 14.29 -2.65
N ARG A 40 1.07 13.40 -3.64
CA ARG A 40 -0.07 13.19 -4.53
C ARG A 40 -1.31 12.66 -3.80
N ILE A 41 -1.13 11.88 -2.74
CA ILE A 41 -2.20 11.41 -1.85
C ILE A 41 -2.70 12.57 -0.99
N ALA A 42 -1.80 13.32 -0.34
CA ALA A 42 -2.14 14.48 0.49
C ALA A 42 -2.95 15.52 -0.30
N ASN A 43 -2.51 15.83 -1.53
CA ASN A 43 -3.19 16.76 -2.43
C ASN A 43 -4.62 16.31 -2.77
N ARG A 44 -4.85 15.00 -2.96
CA ARG A 44 -6.19 14.44 -3.24
C ARG A 44 -7.09 14.44 -2.01
N LEU A 45 -6.51 14.41 -0.82
CA LEU A 45 -7.21 14.51 0.46
C LEU A 45 -7.36 15.96 0.94
N TYR A 46 -6.95 16.94 0.13
CA TYR A 46 -6.97 18.36 0.45
C TYR A 46 -6.24 18.70 1.77
N THR A 47 -5.14 17.99 2.04
CA THR A 47 -4.28 18.20 3.21
C THR A 47 -2.81 18.34 2.79
N SER A 48 -1.94 18.73 3.72
CA SER A 48 -0.48 18.68 3.57
C SER A 48 0.10 17.45 4.27
N LEU A 49 1.35 17.14 3.93
CA LEU A 49 2.16 16.24 4.75
C LEU A 49 2.51 16.94 6.06
N GLY A 50 2.59 16.14 7.12
CA GLY A 50 3.01 16.59 8.43
C GLY A 50 4.50 16.89 8.49
N ASP A 51 4.89 17.72 9.45
CA ASP A 51 6.27 18.14 9.64
C ASP A 51 7.06 17.05 10.38
N ALA A 52 7.89 16.33 9.63
CA ALA A 52 8.84 15.37 10.16
C ALA A 52 10.17 15.45 9.42
N ALA A 53 11.27 15.42 10.15
CA ALA A 53 12.60 15.24 9.61
C ALA A 53 12.95 13.76 9.65
N VAL A 54 13.09 13.13 8.47
CA VAL A 54 13.51 11.73 8.30
C VAL A 54 14.81 11.72 7.51
N GLY A 55 15.90 11.37 8.17
CA GLY A 55 17.23 11.42 7.58
C GLY A 55 18.15 10.37 8.17
N ARG A 56 19.45 10.64 8.12
CA ARG A 56 20.48 9.75 8.68
C ARG A 56 21.53 10.51 9.45
N PHE A 57 22.08 9.85 10.46
CA PHE A 57 23.33 10.27 11.10
C PHE A 57 24.53 9.99 10.19
N SER A 58 25.71 10.50 10.56
CA SER A 58 26.94 10.38 9.76
C SER A 58 27.44 8.94 9.59
N ASP A 59 27.04 8.04 10.47
CA ASP A 59 27.34 6.60 10.44
C ASP A 59 26.29 5.77 9.66
N GLY A 60 25.22 6.41 9.19
CA GLY A 60 24.17 5.78 8.39
C GLY A 60 22.97 5.28 9.18
N GLU A 61 22.93 5.45 10.50
CA GLU A 61 21.74 5.15 11.31
C GLU A 61 20.60 6.12 10.97
N VAL A 62 19.37 5.60 11.00
CA VAL A 62 18.16 6.39 10.70
C VAL A 62 17.91 7.39 11.84
N SER A 63 17.65 8.64 11.47
CA SER A 63 17.25 9.72 12.38
C SER A 63 15.85 10.20 12.04
N VAL A 64 14.95 10.19 13.02
CA VAL A 64 13.57 10.65 12.86
C VAL A 64 13.23 11.65 13.95
N GLN A 65 12.64 12.78 13.55
CA GLN A 65 12.05 13.76 14.46
C GLN A 65 10.69 14.19 13.94
N ILE A 66 9.65 14.06 14.78
CA ILE A 66 8.31 14.59 14.51
C ILE A 66 8.26 16.01 15.08
N ASN A 67 8.04 17.01 14.22
CA ASN A 67 8.16 18.43 14.55
C ASN A 67 6.83 19.10 14.90
N GLU A 68 5.75 18.32 14.96
CA GLU A 68 4.42 18.80 15.30
C GLU A 68 3.73 17.90 16.34
N ASN A 69 2.66 18.43 16.97
CA ASN A 69 1.90 17.68 17.95
C ASN A 69 1.00 16.64 17.26
N VAL A 70 1.17 15.36 17.61
CA VAL A 70 0.39 14.23 17.08
C VAL A 70 -0.49 13.54 18.12
N ARG A 71 -0.59 14.10 19.34
CA ARG A 71 -1.25 13.46 20.48
C ARG A 71 -2.73 13.21 20.20
N GLY A 72 -3.14 11.94 20.29
CA GLY A 72 -4.52 11.51 20.05
C GLY A 72 -4.96 11.57 18.59
N GLY A 73 -4.06 11.94 17.66
CA GLY A 73 -4.35 12.00 16.23
C GLY A 73 -4.44 10.62 15.58
N ASP A 74 -5.11 10.57 14.43
CA ASP A 74 -5.16 9.41 13.54
C ASP A 74 -4.09 9.57 12.46
N ILE A 75 -3.01 8.82 12.59
CA ILE A 75 -1.79 9.05 11.85
C ILE A 75 -1.64 8.01 10.75
N PHE A 76 -1.37 8.46 9.53
CA PHE A 76 -1.07 7.61 8.39
C PHE A 76 0.36 7.85 7.94
N ILE A 77 1.16 6.78 7.87
CA ILE A 77 2.55 6.85 7.39
C ILE A 77 2.59 6.23 5.99
N ILE A 78 2.86 7.04 4.98
CA ILE A 78 3.00 6.60 3.59
C ILE A 78 4.47 6.27 3.33
N GLN A 79 4.79 4.98 3.26
CA GLN A 79 6.15 4.49 3.01
C GLN A 79 6.10 3.10 2.38
N SER A 80 6.58 2.98 1.16
CA SER A 80 6.83 1.66 0.56
C SER A 80 8.13 1.07 1.10
N THR A 81 8.21 -0.25 1.21
CA THR A 81 9.45 -0.95 1.56
C THR A 81 10.17 -1.46 0.30
N CYS A 82 10.33 -0.56 -0.68
CA CYS A 82 11.08 -0.81 -1.92
C CYS A 82 12.58 -0.60 -1.73
N ALA A 83 13.39 -0.81 -2.77
CA ALA A 83 14.84 -0.62 -2.68
C ALA A 83 15.20 0.84 -2.31
N PRO A 84 16.09 1.08 -1.32
CA PRO A 84 16.75 0.12 -0.42
C PRO A 84 15.81 -0.43 0.66
N THR A 85 15.47 -1.72 0.57
CA THR A 85 14.37 -2.35 1.33
C THR A 85 14.52 -2.22 2.83
N ASN A 86 15.71 -2.51 3.35
CA ASN A 86 15.96 -2.56 4.79
C ASN A 86 15.92 -1.16 5.39
N ASP A 87 16.50 -0.20 4.68
CA ASP A 87 16.55 1.18 5.14
C ASP A 87 15.15 1.78 5.19
N ASN A 88 14.35 1.59 4.14
CA ASN A 88 12.98 2.07 4.08
C ASN A 88 12.08 1.40 5.13
N LEU A 89 12.31 0.11 5.41
CA LEU A 89 11.64 -0.61 6.49
C LEU A 89 12.04 -0.07 7.87
N MET A 90 13.33 0.17 8.10
CA MET A 90 13.81 0.73 9.36
C MET A 90 13.33 2.16 9.58
N GLU A 91 13.29 3.00 8.54
CA GLU A 91 12.65 4.32 8.58
C GLU A 91 11.20 4.22 9.05
N LEU A 92 10.40 3.35 8.43
CA LEU A 92 9.00 3.15 8.81
C LEU A 92 8.88 2.74 10.28
N VAL A 93 9.65 1.76 10.73
CA VAL A 93 9.60 1.25 12.10
C VAL A 93 9.97 2.35 13.10
N VAL A 94 11.04 3.09 12.86
CA VAL A 94 11.47 4.18 13.77
C VAL A 94 10.45 5.32 13.78
N MET A 95 9.83 5.63 12.65
CA MET A 95 8.71 6.60 12.60
C MET A 95 7.51 6.15 13.42
N VAL A 96 7.12 4.87 13.34
CA VAL A 96 6.03 4.31 14.16
C VAL A 96 6.35 4.42 15.65
N ASP A 97 7.57 4.05 16.08
CA ASP A 97 7.97 4.18 17.48
C ASP A 97 7.93 5.63 17.96
N ALA A 98 8.44 6.58 17.17
CA ALA A 98 8.41 8.01 17.48
C ALA A 98 6.98 8.53 17.67
N LEU A 99 6.06 8.20 16.77
CA LEU A 99 4.65 8.59 16.83
C LEU A 99 3.93 7.95 18.03
N ARG A 100 4.19 6.67 18.29
CA ARG A 100 3.63 5.95 19.44
C ARG A 100 4.06 6.59 20.75
N ARG A 101 5.36 6.89 20.92
CA ARG A 101 5.89 7.57 22.12
C ARG A 101 5.38 9.01 22.24
N ALA A 102 5.12 9.67 21.11
CA ALA A 102 4.45 10.97 21.06
C ALA A 102 2.94 10.91 21.38
N SER A 103 2.42 9.73 21.76
CA SER A 103 1.01 9.50 22.14
C SER A 103 0.03 9.69 20.98
N ALA A 104 0.42 9.32 19.76
CA ALA A 104 -0.52 9.16 18.66
C ALA A 104 -1.71 8.26 19.07
N GLY A 105 -2.91 8.58 18.62
CA GLY A 105 -4.13 7.83 18.97
C GLY A 105 -4.23 6.52 18.20
N ARG A 106 -3.93 6.58 16.89
CA ARG A 106 -3.88 5.42 15.98
C ARG A 106 -2.77 5.64 14.97
N ILE A 107 -2.06 4.57 14.60
CA ILE A 107 -1.00 4.58 13.59
C ILE A 107 -1.33 3.55 12.49
N THR A 108 -1.65 4.06 11.30
CA THR A 108 -1.89 3.24 10.09
C THR A 108 -0.66 3.30 9.19
N ALA A 109 -0.05 2.15 8.91
CA ALA A 109 1.04 2.05 7.94
C ALA A 109 0.48 1.86 6.53
N VAL A 110 0.66 2.85 5.67
CA VAL A 110 0.31 2.79 4.25
C VAL A 110 1.56 2.38 3.48
N ILE A 111 1.61 1.11 3.06
CA ILE A 111 2.75 0.46 2.39
C ILE A 111 2.34 0.06 0.96
N PRO A 112 2.37 1.00 -0.02
CA PRO A 112 1.93 0.72 -1.39
C PRO A 112 2.65 -0.49 -2.01
N TYR A 113 3.96 -0.59 -1.82
CA TYR A 113 4.72 -1.79 -2.18
C TYR A 113 5.27 -2.47 -0.93
N PHE A 114 4.79 -3.69 -0.65
CA PHE A 114 5.26 -4.51 0.47
C PHE A 114 6.50 -5.32 0.05
N GLY A 115 7.68 -4.85 0.45
CA GLY A 115 8.94 -5.56 0.35
C GLY A 115 8.91 -6.90 1.08
N TYR A 116 9.83 -7.80 0.72
CA TYR A 116 9.89 -9.18 1.25
C TYR A 116 8.68 -10.09 0.96
N ALA A 117 7.63 -9.60 0.28
CA ALA A 117 6.40 -10.35 -0.01
C ALA A 117 6.62 -11.68 -0.79
N ARG A 118 7.72 -11.80 -1.54
CA ARG A 118 8.02 -13.02 -2.33
C ARG A 118 8.50 -14.19 -1.48
N GLN A 119 8.92 -13.94 -0.25
CA GLN A 119 9.46 -14.95 0.67
C GLN A 119 8.44 -15.20 1.80
N ASP A 120 7.31 -15.76 1.39
CA ASP A 120 6.08 -15.99 2.17
C ASP A 120 5.93 -17.44 2.67
N ARG A 121 6.75 -18.39 2.19
CA ARG A 121 6.66 -19.80 2.57
C ARG A 121 7.99 -20.53 2.54
N ARG A 122 8.04 -21.68 3.20
CA ARG A 122 9.15 -22.64 3.15
C ARG A 122 8.85 -23.74 2.13
N VAL A 123 9.44 -23.64 0.94
CA VAL A 123 9.29 -24.66 -0.10
C VAL A 123 10.09 -25.92 0.29
N ARG A 124 9.48 -27.10 0.21
CA ARG A 124 10.12 -28.41 0.47
C ARG A 124 10.87 -28.48 1.81
N SER A 125 10.33 -27.84 2.85
CA SER A 125 10.94 -27.77 4.19
C SER A 125 12.36 -27.19 4.21
N ALA A 126 12.75 -26.42 3.19
CA ALA A 126 14.03 -25.75 3.14
C ALA A 126 14.25 -24.88 4.39
N ARG A 127 15.51 -24.74 4.81
CA ARG A 127 15.93 -23.91 5.95
C ARG A 127 16.06 -22.45 5.51
N VAL A 128 14.93 -21.87 5.12
CA VAL A 128 14.81 -20.48 4.68
C VAL A 128 13.89 -19.70 5.62
N PRO A 129 14.12 -18.39 5.81
CA PRO A 129 13.21 -17.55 6.57
C PRO A 129 11.87 -17.36 5.82
N ILE A 130 10.84 -16.98 6.56
CA ILE A 130 9.60 -16.41 6.00
C ILE A 130 9.65 -14.91 6.31
N THR A 131 10.41 -14.16 5.51
CA THR A 131 10.71 -12.76 5.82
C THR A 131 9.47 -11.87 5.78
N ALA A 132 8.47 -12.20 4.96
CA ALA A 132 7.19 -11.48 4.98
C ALA A 132 6.51 -11.55 6.36
N LYS A 133 6.56 -12.70 7.05
CA LYS A 133 6.05 -12.85 8.43
C LYS A 133 6.92 -12.10 9.42
N VAL A 134 8.24 -12.14 9.28
CA VAL A 134 9.16 -11.37 10.14
C VAL A 134 8.85 -9.86 10.06
N VAL A 135 8.62 -9.33 8.85
CA VAL A 135 8.24 -7.92 8.68
C VAL A 135 6.89 -7.63 9.31
N ALA A 136 5.89 -8.52 9.13
CA ALA A 136 4.57 -8.37 9.75
C ALA A 136 4.64 -8.34 11.29
N ASP A 137 5.42 -9.25 11.88
CA ASP A 137 5.67 -9.31 13.33
C ASP A 137 6.38 -8.05 13.82
N PHE A 138 7.35 -7.55 13.05
CA PHE A 138 8.10 -6.36 13.41
C PHE A 138 7.22 -5.10 13.44
N LEU A 139 6.38 -4.92 12.41
CA LEU A 139 5.42 -3.81 12.33
C LEU A 139 4.36 -3.89 13.44
N SER A 140 3.84 -5.09 13.70
CA SER A 140 2.88 -5.31 14.78
C SER A 140 3.50 -5.02 16.15
N SER A 141 4.75 -5.45 16.37
CA SER A 141 5.46 -5.27 17.65
C SER A 141 5.80 -3.80 17.93
N VAL A 142 6.17 -3.01 16.92
CA VAL A 142 6.49 -1.58 17.13
C VAL A 142 5.23 -0.75 17.41
N GLY A 143 4.05 -1.24 17.02
CA GLY A 143 2.76 -0.65 17.36
C GLY A 143 2.05 -0.01 16.18
N VAL A 144 2.11 -0.63 15.01
CA VAL A 144 1.19 -0.33 13.91
C VAL A 144 -0.19 -0.90 14.27
N ASP A 145 -1.25 -0.09 14.13
CA ASP A 145 -2.63 -0.50 14.43
C ASP A 145 -3.38 -1.06 13.22
N ARG A 146 -2.95 -0.70 12.01
CA ARG A 146 -3.54 -1.13 10.73
C ARG A 146 -2.52 -1.01 9.61
N VAL A 147 -2.61 -1.89 8.62
CA VAL A 147 -1.80 -1.81 7.40
C VAL A 147 -2.68 -1.63 6.18
N LEU A 148 -2.33 -0.69 5.31
CA LEU A 148 -2.90 -0.58 3.96
C LEU A 148 -1.81 -0.89 2.96
N THR A 149 -2.09 -1.75 1.98
CA THR A 149 -1.11 -2.13 0.95
C THR A 149 -1.80 -2.33 -0.41
N VAL A 150 -1.01 -2.43 -1.48
CA VAL A 150 -1.53 -2.60 -2.84
C VAL A 150 -0.96 -3.87 -3.46
N ASP A 151 -1.86 -4.72 -3.96
CA ASP A 151 -1.53 -5.95 -4.70
C ASP A 151 -0.46 -6.82 -4.04
N LEU A 152 -0.71 -7.30 -2.81
CA LEU A 152 0.17 -8.26 -2.15
C LEU A 152 0.52 -9.44 -3.07
N HIS A 153 1.79 -9.86 -3.01
CA HIS A 153 2.29 -10.96 -3.83
C HIS A 153 1.44 -12.23 -3.68
N ALA A 154 1.07 -12.54 -2.44
CA ALA A 154 0.17 -13.60 -2.03
C ALA A 154 -0.80 -13.05 -0.99
N GLU A 155 -2.11 -13.25 -1.19
CA GLU A 155 -3.15 -12.70 -0.30
C GLU A 155 -3.07 -13.27 1.13
N GLN A 156 -2.48 -14.46 1.28
CA GLN A 156 -2.26 -15.12 2.58
C GLN A 156 -1.35 -14.30 3.51
N ILE A 157 -0.56 -13.37 2.98
CA ILE A 157 0.27 -12.45 3.78
C ILE A 157 -0.60 -11.61 4.72
N GLN A 158 -1.87 -11.36 4.39
CA GLN A 158 -2.80 -10.69 5.31
C GLN A 158 -2.93 -11.45 6.64
N GLY A 159 -2.92 -12.79 6.59
CA GLY A 159 -2.96 -13.65 7.79
C GLY A 159 -1.64 -13.70 8.57
N PHE A 160 -0.59 -13.01 8.12
CA PHE A 160 0.65 -12.86 8.90
C PHE A 160 0.57 -11.73 9.92
N PHE A 161 -0.35 -10.78 9.75
CA PHE A 161 -0.53 -9.67 10.67
C PHE A 161 -1.52 -10.02 11.77
N ASP A 162 -1.23 -9.58 12.99
CA ASP A 162 -2.16 -9.63 14.12
C ASP A 162 -3.07 -8.38 14.18
N VAL A 163 -2.95 -7.50 13.19
CA VAL A 163 -3.70 -6.25 13.03
C VAL A 163 -4.47 -6.24 11.72
N PRO A 164 -5.54 -5.44 11.58
CA PRO A 164 -6.28 -5.32 10.33
C PRO A 164 -5.38 -4.92 9.16
N VAL A 165 -5.56 -5.61 8.03
CA VAL A 165 -4.87 -5.33 6.77
C VAL A 165 -5.89 -5.08 5.68
N ASP A 166 -5.77 -3.94 5.01
CA ASP A 166 -6.55 -3.62 3.82
C ASP A 166 -5.65 -3.76 2.59
N ASN A 167 -5.84 -4.84 1.82
CA ASN A 167 -5.17 -5.05 0.54
C ASN A 167 -6.03 -4.48 -0.60
N VAL A 168 -5.60 -3.36 -1.17
CA VAL A 168 -6.26 -2.71 -2.31
C VAL A 168 -5.71 -3.29 -3.62
N PHE A 169 -6.57 -3.40 -4.64
CA PHE A 169 -6.16 -3.89 -5.96
C PHE A 169 -5.92 -2.73 -6.93
N GLY A 170 -4.76 -2.71 -7.58
CA GLY A 170 -4.43 -1.76 -8.66
C GLY A 170 -5.02 -2.15 -10.02
N SER A 171 -5.59 -3.35 -10.13
CA SER A 171 -6.16 -3.87 -11.37
C SER A 171 -7.22 -2.97 -12.03
N PRO A 172 -8.12 -2.25 -11.32
CA PRO A 172 -9.08 -1.38 -11.98
C PRO A 172 -8.42 -0.21 -12.73
N ILE A 173 -7.35 0.35 -12.17
CA ILE A 173 -6.59 1.46 -12.78
C ILE A 173 -5.88 0.97 -14.05
N LEU A 174 -5.26 -0.21 -13.99
CA LEU A 174 -4.60 -0.81 -15.15
C LEU A 174 -5.60 -1.18 -16.25
N LEU A 175 -6.76 -1.70 -15.88
CA LEU A 175 -7.81 -2.06 -16.82
C LEU A 175 -8.37 -0.82 -17.55
N GLU A 176 -8.62 0.26 -16.82
CA GLU A 176 -9.09 1.52 -17.40
C GLU A 176 -8.10 2.05 -18.45
N ASP A 177 -6.80 2.04 -18.15
CA ASP A 177 -5.74 2.42 -19.09
C ASP A 177 -5.70 1.52 -20.33
N MET A 178 -5.76 0.19 -20.15
CA MET A 178 -5.81 -0.77 -21.26
C MET A 178 -7.01 -0.58 -22.19
N LEU A 179 -8.19 -0.29 -21.62
CA LEU A 179 -9.40 -0.03 -22.40
C LEU A 179 -9.28 1.26 -23.22
N GLN A 180 -8.61 2.29 -22.70
CA GLN A 180 -8.37 3.55 -23.41
C GLN A 180 -7.46 3.39 -24.64
N LEU A 181 -6.59 2.37 -24.65
CA LEU A 181 -5.71 2.09 -25.79
C LEU A 181 -6.44 1.57 -27.04
N ASN A 182 -7.69 1.10 -26.92
CA ASN A 182 -8.49 0.54 -28.02
C ASN A 182 -7.73 -0.49 -28.88
N LEU A 183 -7.07 -1.45 -28.20
CA LEU A 183 -6.31 -2.50 -28.85
C LEU A 183 -7.22 -3.41 -29.69
N ASP A 184 -6.77 -3.77 -30.90
CA ASP A 184 -7.46 -4.73 -31.75
C ASP A 184 -7.09 -6.17 -31.34
N ASN A 185 -8.11 -6.95 -30.94
CA ASN A 185 -7.99 -8.34 -30.48
C ASN A 185 -6.81 -8.59 -29.51
N PRO A 186 -6.78 -7.92 -28.34
CA PRO A 186 -5.70 -8.10 -27.36
C PRO A 186 -5.65 -9.55 -26.87
N ILE A 187 -4.51 -9.97 -26.31
CA ILE A 187 -4.38 -11.25 -25.62
C ILE A 187 -3.68 -10.99 -24.29
N VAL A 188 -4.23 -11.51 -23.19
CA VAL A 188 -3.60 -11.39 -21.87
C VAL A 188 -2.62 -12.55 -21.69
N VAL A 189 -1.36 -12.24 -21.40
CA VAL A 189 -0.31 -13.26 -21.22
C VAL A 189 0.11 -13.31 -19.76
N SER A 190 -0.01 -14.49 -19.13
CA SER A 190 0.62 -14.74 -17.84
C SER A 190 2.10 -15.05 -18.02
N PRO A 191 3.02 -14.32 -17.34
CA PRO A 191 4.45 -14.53 -17.47
C PRO A 191 4.94 -15.82 -16.80
N ASP A 192 4.18 -16.34 -15.83
CA ASP A 192 4.49 -17.56 -15.08
C ASP A 192 3.22 -18.24 -14.54
N ILE A 193 3.39 -19.41 -13.90
CA ILE A 193 2.28 -20.21 -13.36
C ILE A 193 1.59 -19.51 -12.17
N GLY A 194 2.33 -18.75 -11.37
CA GLY A 194 1.76 -18.01 -10.23
C GLY A 194 0.90 -16.82 -10.67
N GLY A 195 1.20 -16.24 -11.84
CA GLY A 195 0.46 -15.12 -12.42
C GLY A 195 -0.88 -15.48 -13.07
N VAL A 196 -1.16 -16.76 -13.32
CA VAL A 196 -2.30 -17.20 -14.15
C VAL A 196 -3.64 -16.75 -13.58
N VAL A 197 -3.79 -16.77 -12.26
CA VAL A 197 -5.02 -16.34 -11.58
C VAL A 197 -5.26 -14.85 -11.80
N ARG A 198 -4.21 -14.01 -11.68
CA ARG A 198 -4.30 -12.56 -11.92
C ARG A 198 -4.56 -12.25 -13.39
N ALA A 199 -3.85 -12.91 -14.30
CA ALA A 199 -4.06 -12.77 -15.74
C ALA A 199 -5.53 -13.09 -16.10
N ARG A 200 -6.06 -14.19 -15.54
CA ARG A 200 -7.45 -14.61 -15.81
C ARG A 200 -8.47 -13.59 -15.35
N ALA A 201 -8.26 -13.01 -14.17
CA ALA A 201 -9.13 -11.96 -13.66
C ALA A 201 -9.14 -10.74 -14.61
N ILE A 202 -7.97 -10.32 -15.10
CA ILE A 202 -7.87 -9.19 -16.04
C ILE A 202 -8.54 -9.52 -17.38
N ALA A 203 -8.28 -10.69 -17.95
CA ALA A 203 -8.83 -11.11 -19.24
C ALA A 203 -10.36 -11.14 -19.25
N LYS A 204 -10.95 -11.66 -18.17
CA LYS A 204 -12.40 -11.66 -17.97
C LYS A 204 -12.98 -10.24 -17.91
N LEU A 205 -12.27 -9.33 -17.26
CA LEU A 205 -12.68 -7.92 -17.17
C LEU A 205 -12.48 -7.15 -18.48
N LEU A 206 -11.61 -7.64 -19.37
CA LEU A 206 -11.35 -7.09 -20.70
C LEU A 206 -12.26 -7.75 -21.76
N ASN A 207 -13.57 -7.85 -21.51
CA ASN A 207 -14.55 -8.44 -22.44
C ASN A 207 -14.26 -9.91 -22.84
N ASP A 208 -13.93 -10.76 -21.87
CA ASP A 208 -13.61 -12.18 -22.10
C ASP A 208 -12.50 -12.41 -23.14
N THR A 209 -11.49 -11.54 -23.12
CA THR A 209 -10.32 -11.63 -23.98
C THR A 209 -9.59 -12.97 -23.78
N ASP A 210 -9.05 -13.53 -24.86
CA ASP A 210 -8.24 -14.76 -24.83
C ASP A 210 -6.99 -14.62 -23.95
N MET A 211 -6.56 -15.75 -23.39
CA MET A 211 -5.39 -15.80 -22.53
C MET A 211 -4.33 -16.79 -22.98
N ALA A 212 -3.06 -16.47 -22.70
CA ALA A 212 -1.97 -17.41 -22.88
C ALA A 212 -1.06 -17.47 -21.64
N ASN A 213 -0.45 -18.63 -21.41
CA ASN A 213 0.56 -18.80 -20.36
C ASN A 213 1.93 -19.05 -20.99
N HIS A 214 2.93 -18.28 -20.59
CA HIS A 214 4.31 -18.55 -20.98
C HIS A 214 4.99 -19.47 -19.95
N ARG A 215 5.45 -20.65 -20.38
CA ARG A 215 6.27 -21.56 -19.56
C ARG A 215 7.72 -21.51 -20.04
N GLN A 216 8.65 -21.00 -19.24
CA GLN A 216 10.08 -20.92 -19.59
C GLN A 216 10.75 -22.27 -19.89
N THR A 217 10.14 -23.41 -19.56
CA THR A 217 10.69 -24.76 -19.85
C THR A 217 10.27 -25.33 -21.21
N SER A 218 9.41 -24.64 -21.96
CA SER A 218 8.93 -25.06 -23.28
C SER A 218 8.79 -23.84 -24.18
N SER A 219 9.42 -23.85 -25.35
CA SER A 219 9.39 -22.77 -26.36
C SER A 219 8.01 -22.53 -27.00
N ALA A 220 6.91 -22.95 -26.37
CA ALA A 220 5.55 -22.85 -26.87
C ALA A 220 4.66 -22.07 -25.88
N CYS A 221 3.97 -21.06 -26.42
CA CYS A 221 2.91 -20.32 -25.72
C CYS A 221 1.60 -21.12 -25.86
N GLU A 222 1.06 -21.63 -24.76
CA GLU A 222 -0.24 -22.33 -24.78
C GLU A 222 -1.37 -21.28 -24.71
N ARG A 223 -2.20 -21.20 -25.76
CA ARG A 223 -3.44 -20.39 -25.76
C ARG A 223 -4.58 -21.16 -25.09
N PHE A 224 -5.33 -20.47 -24.26
CA PHE A 224 -6.56 -20.96 -23.66
C PHE A 224 -7.72 -20.08 -24.15
N PRO A 225 -8.71 -20.65 -24.87
CA PRO A 225 -9.88 -19.89 -25.31
C PRO A 225 -10.73 -19.44 -24.11
N GLY A 226 -11.29 -18.23 -24.19
CA GLY A 226 -12.08 -17.59 -23.12
C GLY A 226 -13.24 -18.42 -22.55
N ASP A 227 -13.82 -19.33 -23.34
CA ASP A 227 -15.01 -20.13 -22.96
C ASP A 227 -14.70 -21.50 -22.32
N ALA A 228 -13.43 -21.89 -22.20
CA ALA A 228 -13.08 -23.15 -21.56
C ALA A 228 -12.97 -22.95 -20.03
N TYR A 229 -13.62 -23.81 -19.25
CA TYR A 229 -13.60 -23.90 -17.78
C TYR A 229 -14.77 -23.24 -17.01
N HIS A 230 -16.00 -23.57 -17.40
CA HIS A 230 -17.07 -23.80 -16.42
C HIS A 230 -17.12 -25.30 -16.03
N ARG A 231 -16.26 -25.73 -15.11
CA ARG A 231 -16.46 -26.90 -14.22
C ARG A 231 -15.61 -26.76 -12.97
#